data_AF-A0A2G1YH16-F1
#
_entry.id   AF-A0A2G1YH16-F1
#
_cell.length_a   1.000
_cell.length_b   1.000
_cell.length_c   1.000
_cell.angle_alpha   90.00
_cell.angle_beta   90.00
_cell.angle_gamma   90.00
#
_symmetry.space_group_name_H-M   'P 1'
#
loop_
_entity.id
_entity.type
_entity.pdbx_description
1 polymer ?
#
loop_
_entity_poly.entity_id
_entity_poly.type
_entity_poly.pdbx_seq_one_letter_code
_entity_poly.pdbx_strand_id
1 'polypeptide(L)' 'MGRPIEVTNEPFGAGFYVKIVPPIADDPLDAEFADYRKARAWAEGLHRTRGWRILDSTGQASA' A
#
# COMPACT_ATOMS: atom_id res chain seq x y z
N MET A 1 -13.67 -1.63 -12.70
CA MET A 1 -12.58 -0.72 -12.29
C MET A 1 -12.34 -0.95 -10.80
N GLY A 2 -11.21 -1.55 -10.41
CA GLY A 2 -10.89 -1.86 -9.01
C GLY A 2 -10.42 -0.62 -8.23
N ARG A 3 -10.32 -0.73 -6.91
CA ARG A 3 -9.75 0.33 -6.06
C ARG A 3 -8.22 0.29 -6.15
N PRO A 4 -7.50 1.42 -6.28
CA PRO A 4 -6.06 1.43 -6.12
C PRO A 4 -5.62 1.15 -4.67
N ILE A 5 -4.48 0.46 -4.55
CA ILE A 5 -3.70 0.29 -3.33
C ILE A 5 -2.49 1.21 -3.47
N GLU A 6 -2.44 2.30 -2.72
CA GLU A 6 -1.33 3.24 -2.72
C GLU A 6 -0.28 2.80 -1.71
N VAL A 7 0.98 2.75 -2.12
CA VAL A 7 2.13 2.56 -1.23
C VAL A 7 2.94 3.86 -1.25
N THR A 8 3.04 4.53 -0.11
CA THR A 8 3.72 5.83 0.02
C THR A 8 4.76 5.79 1.14
N ASN A 9 5.79 6.64 1.05
CA ASN A 9 6.66 6.89 2.20
C ASN A 9 5.90 7.75 3.21
N GLU A 10 6.13 7.54 4.50
CA GLU A 10 5.67 8.49 5.49
C GLU A 10 6.44 9.82 5.34
N PRO A 11 5.76 10.98 5.32
CA PRO A 11 6.39 12.26 5.07
C PRO A 11 7.37 12.71 6.18
N PHE A 12 7.25 12.16 7.39
CA PHE A 12 8.08 12.51 8.54
C PHE A 12 8.59 11.29 9.33
N GLY A 13 8.31 10.08 8.86
CA GLY A 13 8.67 8.81 9.51
C GLY A 13 9.71 8.03 8.69
N ALA A 14 10.31 7.01 9.32
CA ALA A 14 11.17 6.05 8.63
C ALA A 14 10.38 4.83 8.10
N GLY A 15 9.09 5.02 7.79
CA GLY A 15 8.17 3.95 7.43
C GLY A 15 7.43 4.17 6.13
N PHE A 16 6.60 3.17 5.80
CA PHE A 16 5.87 3.01 4.56
C PHE A 16 4.41 2.77 4.87
N TYR A 17 3.54 3.50 4.19
CA TYR A 17 2.11 3.43 4.38
C TYR A 17 1.44 2.79 3.17
N VAL A 18 0.54 1.84 3.42
CA VAL A 18 -0.33 1.24 2.42
C VAL A 18 -1.75 1.74 2.66
N LYS A 19 -2.36 2.34 1.63
CA LYS A 19 -3.70 2.93 1.71
C LYS A 19 -4.60 2.45 0.58
N ILE A 20 -5.87 2.20 0.87
CA ILE A 20 -6.88 1.89 -0.14
C ILE A 20 -7.67 3.15 -0.47
N VAL A 21 -7.77 3.46 -1.78
CA VAL A 21 -8.52 4.63 -2.25
C VAL A 21 -9.62 4.20 -3.22
N PRO A 22 -10.91 4.53 -2.97
CA PRO A 22 -11.42 5.14 -1.74
C PRO A 22 -11.34 4.17 -0.54
N PRO A 23 -11.31 4.70 0.70
CA PRO A 23 -11.24 3.88 1.91
C PRO A 23 -12.48 2.99 2.06
N ILE A 24 -12.33 1.92 2.84
CA ILE A 24 -13.42 0.97 3.15
C ILE A 24 -13.72 1.11 4.65
N ALA A 25 -14.93 1.57 4.98
CA ALA A 25 -15.30 1.89 6.35
C ALA A 25 -15.33 0.65 7.27
N ASP A 26 -15.70 -0.52 6.73
CA ASP A 26 -15.85 -1.77 7.49
C ASP A 26 -14.60 -2.67 7.48
N ASP A 27 -13.55 -2.30 6.73
CA ASP A 27 -12.38 -3.16 6.52
C ASP A 27 -11.10 -2.31 6.53
N PRO A 28 -10.44 -2.15 7.70
CA PRO A 28 -9.23 -1.36 7.84
C PRO A 28 -8.04 -2.11 7.23
N LEU A 29 -7.97 -2.10 5.90
CA LEU A 29 -6.90 -2.69 5.11
C LEU A 29 -5.68 -1.75 4.98
N ASP A 30 -5.83 -0.51 5.41
CA ASP A 30 -4.76 0.47 5.50
C ASP A 30 -3.76 0.04 6.59
N ALA A 31 -2.47 0.06 6.29
CA ALA A 31 -1.45 -0.46 7.18
C ALA A 31 -0.12 0.30 7.05
N GLU A 32 0.59 0.43 8.17
CA GLU A 32 1.91 1.04 8.25
C GLU A 32 2.97 -0.03 8.52
N PHE A 33 4.12 0.10 7.86
CA PHE A 33 5.25 -0.81 8.01
C PHE A 33 6.57 -0.03 8.05
N ALA A 34 7.49 -0.45 8.92
CA ALA A 34 8.84 0.12 8.93
C ALA A 34 9.69 -0.24 7.69
N ASP A 35 9.32 -1.30 6.96
CA ASP A 35 10.09 -1.82 5.82
C ASP A 35 9.28 -1.77 4.53
N TYR A 36 9.88 -1.24 3.46
CA TYR A 36 9.27 -1.19 2.12
C TYR A 36 8.81 -2.58 1.66
N ARG A 37 9.67 -3.59 1.86
CA ARG A 37 9.38 -4.97 1.44
C ARG A 37 8.13 -5.53 2.12
N LYS A 38 7.88 -5.16 3.38
CA LYS A 38 6.68 -5.59 4.12
C LYS A 38 5.45 -4.86 3.61
N ALA A 39 5.54 -3.54 3.41
CA ALA A 39 4.45 -2.75 2.82
C ALA A 39 4.09 -3.26 1.41
N ARG A 40 5.09 -3.55 0.58
CA ARG A 40 4.88 -4.10 -0.76
C ARG A 40 4.26 -5.49 -0.70
N ALA A 41 4.74 -6.37 0.18
CA ALA A 41 4.16 -7.70 0.35
C ALA A 41 2.69 -7.66 0.78
N TRP A 42 2.32 -6.73 1.67
CA TRP A 42 0.94 -6.48 2.05
C TRP A 42 0.08 -6.04 0.86
N ALA A 43 0.56 -5.04 0.10
CA ALA A 43 -0.12 -4.55 -1.10
C ALA A 43 -0.28 -5.66 -2.17
N GLU A 44 0.73 -6.51 -2.37
CA GLU A 44 0.65 -7.68 -3.26
C GLU A 44 -0.39 -8.70 -2.79
N GLY A 45 -0.52 -8.92 -1.48
CA GLY A 45 -1.58 -9.76 -0.91
C GLY A 45 -2.97 -9.22 -1.25
N LEU A 46 -3.17 -7.90 -1.13
CA LEU A 46 -4.42 -7.24 -1.50
C LEU A 46 -4.68 -7.28 -3.00
N HIS A 47 -3.64 -7.10 -3.83
CA HIS A 47 -3.73 -7.21 -5.28
C HIS A 47 -4.21 -8.62 -5.68
N ARG A 48 -3.62 -9.67 -5.12
CA ARG A 48 -3.99 -11.07 -5.42
C ARG A 48 -5.39 -11.43 -4.96
N THR A 49 -5.80 -10.97 -3.78
CA THR A 49 -7.10 -11.34 -3.18
C THR A 49 -8.26 -10.50 -3.71
N ARG A 50 -8.01 -9.24 -4.09
CA ARG A 50 -9.07 -8.29 -4.50
C ARG A 50 -8.99 -7.86 -5.96
N GLY A 51 -7.90 -8.18 -6.67
CA GLY A 51 -7.65 -7.75 -8.05
C GLY A 51 -7.36 -6.25 -8.20
N TRP A 52 -6.98 -5.59 -7.10
CA TRP A 52 -6.78 -4.14 -7.03
C TRP A 52 -5.40 -3.73 -7.52
N ARG A 53 -5.29 -2.59 -8.19
CA ARG A 53 -4.01 -2.15 -8.76
C ARG A 53 -3.13 -1.50 -7.69
N ILE A 54 -1.84 -1.84 -7.64
CA ILE A 54 -0.89 -1.16 -6.76
C ILE A 54 -0.32 0.08 -7.45
N LEU A 55 -0.34 1.20 -6.75
CA LEU A 55 0.29 2.47 -7.12
C LEU A 55 1.42 2.73 -6.12
N ASP A 56 2.66 2.61 -6.57
CA ASP A 56 3.84 2.80 -5.73
C ASP A 56 4.44 4.18 -5.96
N SER A 57 4.33 5.04 -4.94
CA SER A 57 4.88 6.40 -4.95
C SER A 57 6.08 6.52 -4.02
N THR A 58 6.68 5.38 -3.61
CA THR A 58 7.82 5.36 -2.67
C THR A 58 9.15 5.66 -3.36
N GLY A 59 9.22 5.47 -4.69
CA GLY A 59 10.45 5.52 -5.46
C GLY A 59 11.40 4.34 -5.23
N GLN A 60 11.05 3.37 -4.37
CA GLN A 60 11.88 2.21 -4.03
C GLN A 60 11.80 1.08 -5.06
N ALA A 61 10.82 1.12 -5.97
CA ALA A 61 10.62 0.09 -6.99
C ALA A 61 11.66 0.10 -8.13
N SER A 62 12.53 1.11 -8.19
CA SER A 62 13.47 1.34 -9.29
C SER A 62 14.96 1.19 -8.91
N ALA A 63 15.27 0.55 -7.77
CA ALA A 63 16.64 0.34 -7.29
C ALA A 63 17.10 -1.12 -7.43
#